data_AF-A0A142Y7V5-F1
#
_entry.id   AF-A0A142Y7V5-F1
#
_cell.length_a   1.000
_cell.length_b   1.000
_cell.length_c   1.000
_cell.angle_alpha   90.00
_cell.angle_beta   90.00
_cell.angle_gamma   90.00
#
_symmetry.space_group_name_H-M   'P 1'
#
loop_
_entity.id
_entity.type
_entity.pdbx_description
1 polymer ?
#
loop_
_entity_poly.entity_id
_entity_poly.type
_entity_poly.pdbx_seq_one_letter_code
_entity_poly.pdbx_strand_id
1 'polypeptide(L)' 'MLSRILPHESGDRKCLKCNEVFRSRNAANRICKKCSQINSSLRLSEAQMALERGGKRINGILIDERGSYQMNFS' A
#
# COMPACT_ATOMS: atom_id res chain seq x y z
N MET A 1 -23.27 8.41 -16.30
CA MET A 1 -23.11 8.15 -14.86
C MET A 1 -21.79 7.41 -14.65
N LEU A 2 -20.84 7.97 -13.89
CA LEU A 2 -19.63 7.22 -13.51
C LEU A 2 -20.01 6.22 -12.42
N SER A 3 -20.18 4.97 -12.81
CA SER A 3 -20.29 3.83 -11.90
C SER A 3 -19.05 3.83 -11.00
N ARG A 4 -19.25 4.15 -9.72
CA ARG A 4 -18.19 4.02 -8.71
C ARG A 4 -17.88 2.54 -8.58
N ILE A 5 -16.73 2.13 -9.12
CA ILE A 5 -16.21 0.77 -9.00
C ILE A 5 -16.18 0.44 -7.50
N LEU A 6 -16.85 -0.64 -7.10
CA LEU A 6 -16.87 -1.02 -5.69
C LEU A 6 -15.43 -1.29 -5.23
N PRO A 7 -15.10 -1.03 -3.96
CA PRO A 7 -13.73 -1.16 -3.45
C PRO A 7 -13.11 -2.51 -3.80
N HIS A 8 -13.95 -3.55 -3.90
CA HIS A 8 -13.60 -4.95 -4.11
C HIS A 8 -13.44 -5.40 -5.57
N GLU A 9 -13.79 -4.57 -6.54
CA GLU A 9 -13.89 -4.99 -7.94
C GLU A 9 -12.63 -4.68 -8.76
N SER A 10 -12.37 -5.55 -9.74
CA SER A 10 -11.39 -5.29 -10.79
C SER A 10 -11.82 -4.08 -11.62
N GLY A 11 -10.87 -3.25 -12.03
CA GLY A 11 -11.24 -1.92 -12.49
C GLY A 11 -10.07 -1.09 -13.00
N ASP A 12 -10.40 -0.04 -13.75
CA ASP A 12 -9.43 0.97 -14.11
C ASP A 12 -9.21 1.86 -12.89
N ARG A 13 -7.96 2.00 -12.48
CA ARG A 13 -7.57 2.69 -11.26
C ARG A 13 -6.40 3.60 -11.51
N LYS A 14 -6.29 4.64 -10.71
CA LYS A 14 -5.17 5.57 -10.74
C LYS A 14 -4.07 5.10 -9.78
N CYS A 15 -2.84 5.01 -10.27
CA CYS A 15 -1.69 4.64 -9.47
C CYS A 15 -1.38 5.74 -8.44
N LEU A 16 -1.24 5.38 -7.17
CA LEU A 16 -0.91 6.36 -6.12
C LEU A 16 0.53 6.90 -6.22
N LYS A 17 1.41 6.22 -6.96
CA LYS A 17 2.81 6.63 -7.12
C LYS A 17 3.06 7.50 -8.36
N CYS A 18 2.57 7.09 -9.52
CA CYS A 18 2.82 7.79 -10.79
C CYS A 18 1.58 8.47 -11.39
N ASN A 19 0.41 8.36 -10.75
CA ASN A 19 -0.85 8.95 -11.20
C ASN A 19 -1.40 8.39 -12.54
N GLU A 20 -0.73 7.41 -13.16
CA GLU A 20 -1.19 6.76 -14.39
C GLU A 20 -2.41 5.85 -14.14
N VAL A 21 -3.27 5.71 -15.15
CA VAL A 21 -4.41 4.79 -15.13
C VAL A 21 -3.94 3.38 -15.52
N PHE A 22 -4.34 2.38 -14.76
CA PHE A 22 -4.03 0.98 -15.03
C PHE A 22 -5.20 0.06 -14.63
N ARG A 23 -5.28 -1.11 -15.27
CA ARG A 23 -6.26 -2.14 -14.92
C ARG A 23 -5.79 -2.91 -13.68
N SER A 24 -6.48 -2.76 -12.56
CA SER A 24 -6.24 -3.58 -11.36
C SER A 24 -7.11 -4.83 -11.39
N ARG A 25 -6.52 -5.98 -11.04
CA ARG A 25 -7.23 -7.26 -10.87
C ARG A 25 -7.94 -7.37 -9.52
N ASN A 26 -7.57 -6.56 -8.53
CA ASN A 26 -8.11 -6.66 -7.19
C ASN A 26 -8.30 -5.30 -6.49
N ALA A 27 -9.07 -5.37 -5.42
CA ALA A 27 -9.49 -4.28 -4.54
C ALA A 27 -8.35 -3.44 -3.95
N ALA A 28 -7.29 -4.15 -3.54
CA ALA A 28 -6.27 -3.61 -2.68
C ALA A 28 -5.14 -2.95 -3.49
N ASN A 29 -4.93 -3.34 -4.75
CA ASN A 29 -3.79 -2.84 -5.49
C ASN A 29 -4.10 -1.49 -6.15
N ARG A 30 -3.55 -0.42 -5.58
CA ARG A 30 -3.55 0.93 -6.15
C ARG A 30 -2.17 1.35 -6.68
N ILE A 31 -1.28 0.39 -6.91
CA ILE A 31 0.05 0.60 -7.47
C ILE A 31 0.14 -0.15 -8.81
N CYS A 32 0.47 0.57 -9.89
CA CYS A 32 0.60 -0.05 -11.21
C CYS A 32 1.78 -1.05 -11.24
N LYS A 33 1.78 -1.99 -12.21
CA LYS A 33 2.81 -3.03 -12.33
C LYS A 33 4.23 -2.46 -12.34
N LYS A 34 4.48 -1.39 -13.10
CA LYS A 34 5.77 -0.70 -13.18
C LYS A 34 6.22 -0.19 -11.82
N CYS A 35 5.34 0.51 -11.10
CA CYS A 35 5.63 1.02 -9.77
C CYS A 35 5.81 -0.10 -8.74
N SER A 36 5.07 -1.21 -8.86
CA SER A 36 5.22 -2.39 -8.03
C SER A 36 6.61 -3.01 -8.23
N GLN A 37 7.09 -3.13 -9.46
CA GLN A 37 8.43 -3.65 -9.76
C GLN A 37 9.53 -2.76 -9.16
N ILE A 38 9.38 -1.43 -9.26
CA ILE A 38 10.29 -0.49 -8.61
C ILE A 38 10.30 -0.70 -7.09
N ASN A 39 9.12 -0.82 -6.47
CA ASN A 39 9.04 -1.08 -5.03
C ASN A 39 9.69 -2.41 -4.65
N SER A 40 9.49 -3.47 -5.44
CA SER A 40 10.12 -4.77 -5.22
C SER A 40 11.62 -4.79 -5.48
N SER A 41 12.15 -3.85 -6.28
CA SER A 41 13.60 -3.70 -6.48
C SER A 41 14.32 -3.05 -5.29
N LEU A 42 13.57 -2.38 -4.40
CA LEU A 42 14.13 -1.86 -3.15
C LEU A 42 14.43 -3.05 -2.24
N ARG A 43 15.71 -3.30 -1.98
CA ARG A 43 16.17 -4.31 -1.02
C ARG A 43 16.09 -3.77 0.41
N LEU A 44 14.92 -3.35 0.83
CA LEU A 44 14.65 -2.95 2.20
C LEU A 44 14.18 -4.17 2.98
N SER A 45 14.79 -4.44 4.13
CA SER A 45 14.21 -5.39 5.07
C SER A 45 12.89 -4.84 5.60
N GLU A 46 11.98 -5.72 6.04
CA GLU A 46 10.75 -5.28 6.69
C GLU A 46 11.05 -4.40 7.91
N ALA A 47 12.13 -4.68 8.66
CA ALA A 47 12.57 -3.82 9.77
C ALA A 47 12.94 -2.41 9.33
N GLN A 48 13.56 -2.25 8.15
CA GLN A 48 13.87 -0.93 7.60
C GLN A 48 12.61 -0.22 7.10
N MET A 49 11.74 -0.91 6.35
CA MET A 49 10.44 -0.35 5.97
C MET A 49 9.62 0.04 7.20
N ALA A 50 9.83 -0.66 8.32
CA ALA A 50 9.07 -0.42 9.52
C ALA A 50 9.40 0.94 10.16
N LEU A 51 10.69 1.30 10.14
CA LEU A 51 11.16 2.59 10.61
C LEU A 51 10.63 3.74 9.73
N GLU A 52 10.60 3.52 8.40
CA GLU A 52 10.15 4.51 7.42
C GLU A 52 8.63 4.76 7.45
N ARG A 53 7.81 3.74 7.75
CA ARG A 53 6.34 3.88 7.85
C ARG A 53 5.90 4.66 9.09
N GLY A 54 6.80 4.89 10.05
CA GLY A 54 6.49 5.54 11.32
C GLY A 54 5.67 4.65 12.26
N GLY A 55 5.26 5.22 13.39
CA GLY A 55 4.45 4.53 14.41
C GLY A 55 2.96 4.77 14.21
N LYS A 56 2.14 3.76 14.54
CA LYS A 56 0.68 3.88 14.50
C LYS A 56 0.21 4.89 15.55
N ARG A 57 -0.79 5.72 15.18
CA ARG A 57 -1.35 6.75 16.06
C ARG A 57 -2.86 6.73 16.05
N ILE A 58 -3.48 7.05 17.19
CA ILE A 58 -4.90 7.37 17.34
C ILE A 58 -4.98 8.77 17.93
N ASN A 59 -5.67 9.70 17.23
CA ASN A 59 -5.79 11.10 17.65
C ASN A 59 -4.44 11.78 17.97
N GLY A 60 -3.40 11.44 17.19
CA GLY A 60 -2.05 11.95 17.39
C GLY A 60 -1.24 11.23 18.48
N ILE A 61 -1.86 10.41 19.32
CA ILE A 61 -1.19 9.62 20.37
C ILE A 61 -0.60 8.36 19.75
N LEU A 62 0.68 8.09 20.01
CA LEU A 62 1.35 6.87 19.58
C LEU A 62 0.75 5.67 20.32
N ILE A 63 0.25 4.68 19.58
CA ILE A 63 -0.41 3.49 20.16
C ILE A 63 0.48 2.25 20.13
N ASP A 64 1.61 2.34 19.43
CA ASP A 64 2.51 1.21 19.23
C ASP A 64 3.93 1.75 18.99
N GLU A 65 4.94 1.00 19.43
CA GLU A 65 6.33 1.39 19.18
C GLU A 65 6.62 1.43 17.66
N ARG A 66 7.65 2.17 17.28
CA ARG A 66 8.03 2.20 15.86
C ARG A 66 8.58 0.83 15.48
N GLY A 67 7.88 0.15 14.58
CA GLY A 67 8.29 -1.14 14.04
C GLY A 67 7.94 -2.36 14.88
N SER A 68 7.02 -2.25 15.82
CA SER A 68 6.50 -3.35 16.64
C SER A 68 5.43 -4.21 15.96
N TYR A 69 5.12 -3.99 14.68
CA TYR A 69 4.12 -4.79 13.98
C TYR A 69 4.60 -6.23 13.76
N GLN A 70 3.96 -7.16 14.45
CA GLN A 70 4.10 -8.59 14.19
C GLN A 70 3.22 -8.97 12.99
N MET A 71 3.83 -9.62 12.00
CA MET A 71 3.11 -10.24 10.89
C MET A 71 2.88 -11.71 11.24
N ASN A 72 1.62 -12.11 11.39
CA ASN A 72 1.28 -13.53 11.32
C ASN A 72 1.35 -13.93 9.85
N PHE A 73 2.41 -14.61 9.44
CA PHE A 73 2.44 -15.29 8.15
C PHE A 73 1.57 -16.55 8.28
N SER A 74 0.46 -16.57 7.55
CA SER A 74 -0.36 -17.77 7.32
C SER A 74 -0.03 -18.36 5.96
#